data_AF-A0A6B2LHY4-F1
#
_entry.id   AF-A0A6B2LHY4-F1
#
_cell.length_a   1.000
_cell.length_b   1.000
_cell.length_c   1.000
_cell.angle_alpha   90.00
_cell.angle_beta   90.00
_cell.angle_gamma   90.00
#
_symmetry.space_group_name_H-M   'P 1'
#
loop_
_entity.id
_entity.type
_entity.pdbx_description
1 polymer ?
#
loop_
_entity_poly.entity_id
_entity_poly.type
_entity_poly.pdbx_seq_one_letter_code
_entity_poly.pdbx_strand_id
1 'polypeptide(L)'
;MMMSNTLKHLLKGPYHPKRAFQNSMKGFFQIDGGKVVLVSEGRLIASVLRDDEELLVEFGDVKSDILQVAIEYCKCIVSGTEQEHKQWESRFADIDQNTLCELASASYYLDIKPLVNLTSRTIANRLSGKTIEEIKESFCIKISNEAPNVRNAGFKGAEPAKVIQEDARDVDELLDYINEGNDTTPADVPPKTSKKSQKQKEKKKRKK
;
A
#
# COMPACT_ATOMS: atom_id res chain seq x y z
N MET A 1 33.71 27.41 4.93
CA MET A 1 32.32 26.98 4.68
C MET A 1 31.90 26.08 5.83
N MET A 2 30.96 26.49 6.70
CA MET A 2 30.55 25.66 7.83
C MET A 2 29.69 24.49 7.32
N MET A 3 30.07 23.27 7.70
CA MET A 3 29.31 22.06 7.43
C MET A 3 27.90 22.16 8.04
N SER A 4 26.86 21.73 7.31
CA SER A 4 25.48 21.81 7.77
C SER A 4 25.28 21.00 9.06
N ASN A 5 24.39 21.44 9.95
CA ASN A 5 24.11 20.72 11.20
C ASN A 5 23.60 19.29 10.93
N THR A 6 22.91 19.09 9.81
CA THR A 6 22.51 17.76 9.31
C THR A 6 23.73 16.87 9.04
N LEU A 7 24.72 17.36 8.29
CA LEU A 7 25.97 16.64 8.04
C LEU A 7 26.74 16.38 9.33
N LYS A 8 26.82 17.36 10.23
CA LYS A 8 27.42 17.16 11.57
C LYS A 8 26.73 16.05 12.34
N HIS A 9 25.39 15.97 12.29
CA HIS A 9 24.64 14.90 12.95
C HIS A 9 24.86 13.55 12.29
N LEU A 10 24.91 13.47 10.96
CA LEU A 10 25.21 12.23 10.23
C LEU A 10 26.60 11.69 10.59
N LEU A 11 27.59 12.57 10.70
CA LEU A 11 28.99 12.25 10.96
C LEU A 11 29.32 11.89 12.42
N LYS A 12 28.45 12.20 13.39
CA LYS A 12 28.64 11.74 14.78
C LYS A 12 28.70 10.19 14.79
N GLY A 13 29.67 9.57 15.46
CA GLY A 13 29.93 8.12 15.39
C GLY A 13 28.74 7.23 15.78
N PRO A 14 28.76 5.90 15.49
CA PRO A 14 27.63 4.95 15.56
C PRO A 14 26.80 4.99 16.86
N TYR A 15 27.41 5.35 17.99
CA TYR A 15 26.79 5.37 19.31
C TYR A 15 26.02 6.65 19.68
N HIS A 16 25.87 7.62 18.76
CA HIS A 16 25.09 8.83 19.07
C HIS A 16 23.57 8.52 19.08
N PRO A 17 22.87 8.73 20.22
CA PRO A 17 21.54 8.15 20.50
C PRO A 17 20.38 8.77 19.71
N LYS A 18 20.59 9.94 19.10
CA LYS A 18 19.58 10.61 18.26
C LYS A 18 20.24 11.16 17.02
N ARG A 19 19.89 10.57 15.89
CA ARG A 19 20.20 11.10 14.57
C ARG A 19 18.92 11.12 13.78
N ALA A 20 18.39 12.31 13.61
CA ALA A 20 17.26 12.53 12.74
C ALA A 20 17.57 13.69 11.82
N PHE A 21 17.02 13.63 10.62
CA PHE A 21 17.12 14.68 9.65
C PHE A 21 15.81 14.81 8.90
N GLN A 22 15.59 15.99 8.34
CA GLN A 22 14.43 16.29 7.52
C GLN A 22 14.90 16.70 6.14
N ASN A 23 14.25 16.20 5.08
CA ASN A 23 14.47 16.70 3.73
C ASN A 23 13.68 18.00 3.49
N SER A 24 13.95 18.69 2.38
CA SER A 24 13.23 19.92 2.00
C SER A 24 11.73 19.68 1.71
N MET A 25 11.35 18.44 1.42
CA MET A 25 9.97 18.00 1.21
C MET A 25 9.26 17.59 2.51
N LYS A 26 9.82 17.96 3.67
CA LYS A 26 9.31 17.68 5.02
C LYS A 26 9.34 16.22 5.48
N GLY A 27 9.91 15.30 4.71
CA GLY A 27 10.11 13.91 5.11
C GLY A 27 11.11 13.82 6.27
N PHE A 28 10.75 13.07 7.32
CA PHE A 28 11.56 12.87 8.52
C PHE A 28 12.19 11.49 8.54
N PHE A 29 13.49 11.45 8.79
CA PHE A 29 14.30 10.23 8.80
C PHE A 29 14.99 10.10 10.15
N GLN A 30 15.05 8.88 10.66
CA GLN A 30 15.78 8.52 11.87
C GLN A 30 16.86 7.51 11.54
N ILE A 31 18.04 7.65 12.14
CA ILE A 31 19.14 6.69 12.01
C ILE A 31 19.27 5.94 13.32
N ASP A 32 19.08 4.62 13.26
CA ASP A 32 19.23 3.70 14.40
C ASP A 32 20.15 2.54 14.02
N GLY A 33 21.25 2.36 14.75
CA GLY A 33 22.22 1.29 14.45
C GLY A 33 22.77 1.30 13.02
N GLY A 34 22.93 2.48 12.41
CA GLY A 34 23.32 2.64 11.01
C GLY A 34 22.17 2.53 10.02
N LYS A 35 20.96 2.16 10.44
CA LYS A 35 19.79 2.03 9.56
C LYS A 35 19.02 3.33 9.46
N VAL A 36 18.78 3.81 8.25
CA VAL A 36 17.93 4.98 7.95
C VAL A 36 16.48 4.53 7.84
N VAL A 37 15.63 5.03 8.72
CA VAL A 37 14.20 4.71 8.79
C VAL A 37 13.38 5.96 8.47
N LEU A 38 12.42 5.83 7.56
CA LEU A 38 11.41 6.86 7.31
C LEU A 38 10.40 6.84 8.46
N VAL A 39 10.33 7.93 9.23
CA VAL A 39 9.58 7.98 10.49
C VAL A 39 8.08 7.84 10.28
N SER A 40 7.52 8.41 9.21
CA SER A 40 6.08 8.38 8.95
C SER A 40 5.53 6.97 8.72
N GLU A 41 6.37 6.06 8.24
CA GLU A 41 5.96 4.69 7.85
C GLU A 41 6.71 3.60 8.63
N GLY A 42 7.70 3.96 9.45
CA GLY A 42 8.54 3.00 10.18
C GLY A 42 9.38 2.09 9.25
N ARG A 43 9.62 2.52 8.01
CA ARG A 43 10.22 1.71 6.96
C ARG A 43 11.72 1.95 6.81
N LEU A 44 12.51 0.88 6.67
CA LEU A 44 13.93 0.95 6.36
C LEU A 44 14.14 1.44 4.92
N ILE A 45 14.99 2.45 4.74
CA ILE A 45 15.32 3.03 3.43
C ILE A 45 16.75 2.67 3.01
N ALA A 46 17.70 2.69 3.94
CA ALA A 46 19.10 2.44 3.64
C ALA A 46 19.88 2.05 4.89
N SER A 47 21.07 1.51 4.69
CA SER A 47 22.09 1.37 5.73
C SER A 47 23.22 2.36 5.49
N VAL A 48 23.73 2.96 6.55
CA VAL A 48 24.85 3.89 6.55
C VAL A 48 26.03 3.16 7.15
N LEU A 49 27.01 2.85 6.31
CA LEU A 49 28.29 2.31 6.71
C LEU A 49 29.31 3.44 6.81
N ARG A 50 30.23 3.31 7.76
CA ARG A 50 31.37 4.21 7.91
C ARG A 50 32.63 3.38 7.72
N ASP A 51 33.43 3.80 6.77
CA ASP A 51 34.85 3.44 6.68
C ASP A 51 35.69 4.64 7.13
N ASP A 52 36.99 4.45 7.34
CA ASP A 52 37.90 5.48 7.86
C ASP A 52 37.96 6.74 6.97
N GLU A 53 37.58 6.63 5.69
CA GLU A 53 37.62 7.72 4.70
C GLU A 53 36.25 8.07 4.07
N GLU A 54 35.25 7.19 4.16
CA GLU A 54 33.99 7.35 3.41
C GLU A 54 32.71 7.02 4.22
N LEU A 55 31.64 7.76 3.91
CA LEU A 55 30.28 7.48 4.38
C LEU A 55 29.51 6.79 3.25
N LEU A 56 29.36 5.47 3.33
CA LEU A 56 28.65 4.68 2.33
C LEU A 56 27.17 4.56 2.73
N VAL A 57 26.28 4.75 1.75
CA VAL A 57 24.84 4.53 1.90
C VAL A 57 24.44 3.37 1.00
N GLU A 58 23.94 2.29 1.60
CA GLU A 58 23.57 1.06 0.92
C GLU A 58 22.05 0.88 0.84
N PHE A 59 21.57 0.48 -0.33
CA PHE A 59 20.16 0.17 -0.60
C PHE A 59 20.03 -1.33 -0.91
N GLY A 60 19.91 -2.16 0.12
CA GLY A 60 20.05 -3.62 -0.01
C GLY A 60 18.99 -4.29 -0.88
N ASP A 61 17.79 -3.70 -1.00
CA ASP A 61 16.66 -4.27 -1.74
C ASP A 61 16.51 -3.68 -3.16
N VAL A 62 17.50 -2.93 -3.65
CA VAL A 62 17.44 -2.26 -4.96
C VAL A 62 18.66 -2.63 -5.80
N LYS A 63 18.43 -3.17 -7.00
CA LYS A 63 19.49 -3.46 -7.98
C LYS A 63 20.14 -2.16 -8.47
N SER A 64 21.41 -2.25 -8.87
CA SER A 64 22.20 -1.06 -9.28
C SER A 64 21.63 -0.34 -10.51
N ASP A 65 21.18 -1.09 -11.50
CA ASP A 65 20.54 -0.57 -12.72
C ASP A 65 19.20 0.14 -12.42
N ILE A 66 18.37 -0.46 -11.57
CA ILE A 66 17.11 0.13 -11.11
C ILE A 66 17.37 1.41 -10.30
N LEU A 67 18.35 1.39 -9.40
CA LEU A 67 18.75 2.56 -8.61
C LEU A 67 19.26 3.70 -9.51
N GLN A 68 20.03 3.37 -10.55
CA GLN A 68 20.51 4.36 -11.52
C GLN A 68 19.34 5.06 -12.22
N VAL A 69 18.35 4.31 -12.71
CA VAL A 69 17.15 4.89 -13.35
C VAL A 69 16.37 5.78 -12.37
N ALA A 70 16.21 5.34 -11.11
CA ALA A 70 15.54 6.14 -10.09
C ALA A 70 16.28 7.46 -9.82
N ILE A 71 17.62 7.45 -9.76
CA ILE A 71 18.44 8.65 -9.59
C ILE A 71 18.31 9.59 -10.80
N GLU A 72 18.36 9.05 -12.02
CA GLU A 72 18.17 9.82 -13.26
C GLU A 72 16.80 10.51 -13.27
N TYR A 73 15.74 9.80 -12.88
CA TYR A 73 14.40 10.37 -12.79
C TYR A 73 14.31 11.46 -11.71
N CYS A 74 14.93 11.26 -10.54
CA CYS A 74 14.99 12.28 -9.48
C CYS A 74 15.67 13.57 -9.96
N LYS A 75 16.74 13.49 -10.75
CA LYS A 75 17.38 14.69 -11.35
C LYS A 75 16.39 15.44 -12.24
N CYS A 76 15.59 14.70 -13.01
CA CYS A 76 14.57 15.27 -13.87
C CYS A 76 13.44 15.95 -13.07
N ILE A 77 13.03 15.39 -11.92
CA ILE A 77 12.05 16.05 -11.03
C ILE A 77 12.60 17.39 -10.50
N VAL A 78 13.86 17.43 -10.10
CA VAL A 78 14.46 18.60 -9.43
C VAL A 78 14.83 19.71 -10.41
N SER A 79 15.28 19.35 -11.62
CA SER A 79 15.91 20.29 -12.55
C SER A 79 15.51 20.12 -14.01
N GLY A 80 14.64 19.16 -14.32
CA GLY A 80 14.21 18.87 -15.68
C GLY A 80 13.16 19.84 -16.21
N THR A 81 13.13 19.94 -17.53
CA THR A 81 12.11 20.66 -18.31
C THR A 81 10.84 19.84 -18.48
N GLU A 82 9.74 20.49 -18.86
CA GLU A 82 8.48 19.81 -19.16
C GLU A 82 8.63 18.80 -20.33
N GLN A 83 9.49 19.11 -21.31
CA GLN A 83 9.79 18.16 -22.38
C GLN A 83 10.47 16.90 -21.85
N GLU A 84 11.43 17.03 -20.93
CA GLU A 84 12.09 15.86 -20.33
C GLU A 84 11.11 15.04 -19.49
N HIS A 85 10.19 15.68 -18.76
CA HIS A 85 9.12 14.96 -18.03
C HIS A 85 8.27 14.10 -18.97
N LYS A 86 7.87 14.64 -20.13
CA LYS A 86 7.11 13.89 -21.15
C LYS A 86 7.93 12.77 -21.80
N GLN A 87 9.23 12.99 -22.02
CA GLN A 87 10.12 11.94 -22.52
C GLN A 87 10.22 10.76 -21.56
N TRP A 88 10.18 11.01 -20.24
CA TRP A 88 10.14 9.93 -19.25
C TRP A 88 8.84 9.12 -19.32
N GLU A 89 7.69 9.74 -19.56
CA GLU A 89 6.44 9.01 -19.77
C GLU A 89 6.54 8.05 -20.97
N SER A 90 7.11 8.55 -22.08
CA SER A 90 7.37 7.74 -23.28
C SER A 90 8.35 6.61 -23.00
N ARG A 91 9.49 6.90 -22.35
CA ARG A 91 10.52 5.91 -22.01
C ARG A 91 9.92 4.79 -21.16
N PHE A 92 9.07 5.11 -20.20
CA PHE A 92 8.46 4.12 -19.31
C PHE A 92 7.43 3.24 -20.03
N ALA A 93 6.78 3.77 -21.08
CA ALA A 93 5.90 2.99 -21.93
C ALA A 93 6.65 1.90 -22.71
N ASP A 94 7.96 2.03 -22.94
CA ASP A 94 8.80 1.08 -23.68
C ASP A 94 9.60 0.11 -22.80
N ILE A 95 9.75 0.38 -21.50
CA ILE A 95 10.50 -0.50 -20.57
C ILE A 95 9.82 -1.88 -20.46
N ASP A 96 10.58 -2.97 -20.41
CA ASP A 96 10.01 -4.31 -20.24
C ASP A 96 9.20 -4.44 -18.93
N GLN A 97 8.21 -5.34 -18.92
CA GLN A 97 7.28 -5.44 -17.80
C GLN A 97 7.97 -5.80 -16.47
N ASN A 98 9.01 -6.64 -16.50
CA ASN A 98 9.73 -7.05 -15.30
C ASN A 98 10.48 -5.88 -14.68
N THR A 99 11.28 -5.16 -15.49
CA THR A 99 11.99 -3.95 -15.07
C THR A 99 11.03 -2.86 -14.59
N LEU A 100 9.86 -2.69 -15.23
CA LEU A 100 8.85 -1.73 -14.78
C LEU A 100 8.28 -2.10 -13.41
N CYS A 101 8.04 -3.38 -13.15
CA CYS A 101 7.61 -3.87 -11.83
C CYS A 101 8.70 -3.71 -10.77
N GLU A 102 9.95 -4.04 -11.09
CA GLU A 102 11.10 -3.85 -10.20
C GLU A 102 11.30 -2.37 -9.86
N LEU A 103 11.16 -1.49 -10.85
CA LEU A 103 11.23 -0.05 -10.66
C LEU A 103 10.07 0.48 -9.81
N ALA A 104 8.86 -0.07 -9.96
CA ALA A 104 7.73 0.25 -9.10
C ALA A 104 8.03 -0.12 -7.64
N SER A 105 8.52 -1.34 -7.39
CA SER A 105 8.91 -1.79 -6.05
C SER A 105 10.04 -0.96 -5.46
N ALA A 106 11.08 -0.65 -6.24
CA ALA A 106 12.20 0.19 -5.81
C ALA A 106 11.75 1.63 -5.53
N SER A 107 10.88 2.20 -6.34
CA SER A 107 10.37 3.57 -6.13
C SER A 107 9.55 3.68 -4.85
N TYR A 108 8.78 2.64 -4.51
CA TYR A 108 8.09 2.54 -3.23
C TYR A 108 9.09 2.41 -2.08
N TYR A 109 10.08 1.52 -2.21
CA TYR A 109 11.15 1.34 -1.23
C TYR A 109 11.95 2.61 -0.96
N LEU A 110 12.21 3.43 -1.99
CA LEU A 110 12.96 4.69 -1.88
C LEU A 110 12.08 5.91 -1.53
N ASP A 111 10.75 5.73 -1.39
CA ASP A 111 9.77 6.80 -1.16
C ASP A 111 9.77 7.91 -2.23
N ILE A 112 9.91 7.54 -3.50
CA ILE A 112 9.89 8.48 -4.63
C ILE A 112 8.47 8.56 -5.19
N LYS A 113 7.58 9.28 -4.50
CA LYS A 113 6.13 9.36 -4.83
C LYS A 113 5.82 9.66 -6.30
N PRO A 114 6.47 10.63 -6.99
CA PRO A 114 6.18 10.88 -8.40
C PRO A 114 6.52 9.67 -9.29
N LEU A 115 7.59 8.94 -8.95
CA LEU A 115 8.00 7.74 -9.67
C LEU A 115 7.01 6.58 -9.45
N VAL A 116 6.56 6.39 -8.20
CA VAL A 116 5.50 5.42 -7.86
C VAL A 116 4.23 5.68 -8.69
N ASN A 117 3.82 6.96 -8.79
CA ASN A 117 2.65 7.34 -9.56
C ASN A 117 2.84 7.06 -11.06
N LEU A 118 4.01 7.39 -11.61
CA LEU A 118 4.34 7.16 -13.01
C LEU A 118 4.32 5.66 -13.34
N THR A 119 5.04 4.83 -12.56
CA THR A 119 5.08 3.38 -12.79
C THR A 119 3.70 2.75 -12.64
N SER A 120 2.92 3.15 -11.62
CA SER A 120 1.57 2.63 -11.38
C SER A 120 0.63 2.96 -12.54
N ARG A 121 0.70 4.20 -13.05
CA ARG A 121 -0.10 4.62 -14.21
C ARG A 121 0.29 3.86 -15.47
N THR A 122 1.58 3.69 -15.73
CA THR A 122 2.06 2.93 -16.89
C THR A 122 1.62 1.47 -16.83
N ILE A 123 1.71 0.84 -15.66
CA ILE A 123 1.20 -0.53 -15.45
C ILE A 123 -0.31 -0.59 -15.68
N ALA A 124 -1.09 0.34 -15.12
CA ALA A 124 -2.54 0.39 -15.32
C ALA A 124 -2.90 0.56 -16.80
N ASN A 125 -2.19 1.41 -17.54
CA ASN A 125 -2.38 1.60 -18.97
C ASN A 125 -2.10 0.32 -19.76
N ARG A 126 -1.09 -0.47 -19.37
CA ARG A 126 -0.78 -1.76 -20.00
C ARG A 126 -1.78 -2.87 -19.67
N LEU A 127 -2.47 -2.76 -18.56
CA LEU A 127 -3.54 -3.67 -18.14
C LEU A 127 -4.87 -3.30 -18.79
N SER A 128 -5.08 -2.02 -19.08
CA SER A 128 -6.31 -1.52 -19.69
C SER A 128 -6.56 -2.17 -21.04
N GLY A 129 -7.76 -2.73 -21.23
CA GLY A 129 -8.16 -3.40 -22.46
C GLY A 129 -7.67 -4.85 -22.62
N LYS A 130 -6.89 -5.39 -21.68
CA LYS A 130 -6.51 -6.81 -21.67
C LYS A 130 -7.55 -7.67 -20.94
N THR A 131 -7.74 -8.89 -21.42
CA THR A 131 -8.54 -9.93 -20.76
C THR A 131 -7.82 -10.47 -19.52
N ILE A 132 -8.56 -11.11 -18.62
CA ILE A 132 -8.00 -11.69 -17.38
C ILE A 132 -6.95 -12.76 -17.72
N GLU A 133 -7.16 -13.52 -18.79
CA GLU A 133 -6.29 -14.57 -19.29
C GLU A 133 -4.95 -13.98 -19.78
N GLU A 134 -5.00 -12.92 -20.59
CA GLU A 134 -3.80 -12.23 -21.08
C GLU A 134 -3.02 -11.56 -19.93
N ILE A 135 -3.70 -11.07 -18.90
CA ILE A 135 -3.06 -10.50 -17.70
C ILE A 135 -2.33 -11.60 -16.92
N LYS A 136 -2.95 -12.77 -16.72
CA LYS A 136 -2.33 -13.91 -16.03
C LYS A 136 -1.06 -14.37 -16.73
N GLU A 137 -1.07 -14.41 -18.06
CA GLU A 137 0.10 -14.75 -18.87
C GLU A 137 1.16 -13.66 -18.79
N SER A 138 0.77 -12.39 -18.98
CA SER A 138 1.68 -11.23 -18.97
C SER A 138 2.40 -11.02 -17.63
N PHE A 139 1.72 -11.31 -16.51
CA PHE A 139 2.26 -11.10 -15.16
C PHE A 139 2.65 -12.40 -14.47
N CYS A 140 2.61 -13.54 -15.17
CA CYS A 140 2.93 -14.86 -14.62
C CYS A 140 2.22 -15.15 -13.27
N ILE A 141 0.99 -14.65 -13.12
CA ILE A 141 0.22 -14.78 -11.88
C ILE A 141 -0.29 -16.21 -11.80
N LYS A 142 0.36 -17.04 -10.99
CA LYS A 142 -0.21 -18.34 -10.57
C LYS A 142 -1.32 -18.06 -9.56
N ILE A 143 -2.58 -18.11 -10.00
CA ILE A 143 -3.69 -18.26 -9.05
C ILE A 143 -3.62 -19.67 -8.50
N SER A 144 -2.97 -19.84 -7.35
CA SER A 144 -3.11 -21.06 -6.58
C SER A 144 -4.54 -21.11 -6.06
N ASN A 145 -5.38 -21.97 -6.65
CA ASN A 145 -6.70 -22.33 -6.11
C ASN A 145 -6.58 -23.21 -4.83
N GLU A 146 -5.44 -23.19 -4.15
CA GLU A 146 -5.33 -23.67 -2.79
C GLU A 146 -5.46 -22.45 -1.89
N ALA A 147 -6.57 -22.41 -1.13
CA ALA A 147 -6.63 -21.58 0.06
C ALA A 147 -5.33 -21.78 0.85
N PRO A 148 -4.60 -20.71 1.24
CA PRO A 148 -3.43 -20.89 2.06
C PRO A 148 -3.87 -21.66 3.29
N ASN A 149 -3.28 -22.84 3.51
CA ASN A 149 -3.49 -23.61 4.71
C ASN A 149 -2.91 -22.78 5.87
N VAL A 150 -3.74 -21.90 6.42
CA VAL A 150 -3.52 -21.21 7.68
C VAL A 150 -3.52 -22.29 8.75
N ARG A 151 -2.36 -22.90 8.95
CA ARG A 151 -2.09 -23.71 10.13
C ARG A 151 -2.07 -22.76 11.34
N ASN A 152 -3.24 -22.64 11.95
CA ASN A 152 -3.51 -22.31 13.34
C ASN A 152 -2.56 -21.30 14.01
N ALA A 153 -2.86 -20.01 13.87
CA ALA A 153 -2.72 -19.06 14.96
C ALA A 153 -4.14 -18.59 15.33
N GLY A 154 -4.57 -18.87 16.56
CA GLY A 154 -5.96 -18.82 17.00
C GLY A 154 -6.60 -17.43 16.91
N PHE A 155 -7.32 -17.18 15.81
CA PHE A 155 -8.32 -16.12 15.73
C PHE A 155 -9.71 -16.75 15.86
N LYS A 156 -10.33 -16.61 17.04
CA LYS A 156 -11.72 -17.01 17.25
C LYS A 156 -12.64 -15.92 16.68
N GLY A 157 -13.46 -16.30 15.70
CA GLY A 157 -14.71 -15.61 15.38
C GLY A 157 -14.67 -14.71 14.16
N ALA A 158 -14.91 -15.28 12.99
CA ALA A 158 -15.59 -14.61 11.90
C ALA A 158 -16.53 -15.64 11.25
N GLU A 159 -17.83 -15.35 11.23
CA GLU A 159 -18.79 -16.14 10.44
C GLU A 159 -18.40 -16.09 8.95
N PRO A 160 -18.66 -17.17 8.18
CA PRO A 160 -18.40 -17.15 6.76
C PRO A 160 -19.23 -16.06 6.08
N ALA A 161 -18.59 -15.32 5.17
CA ALA A 161 -19.24 -14.31 4.35
C ALA A 161 -20.46 -14.90 3.64
N LYS A 162 -21.64 -14.32 3.88
CA LYS A 162 -22.85 -14.67 3.15
C LYS A 162 -22.65 -14.38 1.67
N VAL A 163 -22.99 -15.38 0.85
CA VAL A 163 -23.25 -15.25 -0.58
C VAL A 163 -24.12 -14.01 -0.79
N ILE A 164 -23.64 -13.05 -1.59
CA ILE A 164 -24.45 -11.92 -2.03
C ILE A 164 -25.61 -12.53 -2.82
N GLN A 165 -26.81 -12.50 -2.27
CA GLN A 165 -28.01 -12.83 -3.01
C GLN A 165 -28.17 -11.75 -4.08
N GLU A 166 -28.27 -12.17 -5.34
CA GLU A 166 -28.68 -11.28 -6.43
C GLU A 166 -30.01 -10.64 -6.05
N ASP A 167 -29.97 -9.33 -5.83
CA ASP A 167 -31.09 -8.54 -5.34
C ASP A 167 -32.09 -8.39 -6.50
N ALA A 168 -33.00 -9.38 -6.64
CA ALA A 168 -33.97 -9.49 -7.73
C ALA A 168 -35.17 -8.54 -7.57
N ARG A 169 -34.94 -7.33 -7.02
CA ARG A 169 -35.98 -6.31 -6.86
C ARG A 169 -36.30 -5.70 -8.22
N ASP A 170 -37.59 -5.65 -8.50
CA ASP A 170 -38.13 -5.14 -9.76
C ASP A 170 -37.87 -3.65 -9.90
N VAL A 171 -37.66 -3.16 -11.13
CA VAL A 171 -37.19 -1.79 -11.39
C VAL A 171 -38.17 -0.74 -10.85
N ASP A 172 -39.48 -1.06 -10.83
CA ASP A 172 -40.50 -0.17 -10.30
C ASP A 172 -40.38 0.02 -8.77
N GLU A 173 -39.94 -1.00 -8.03
CA GLU A 173 -39.70 -0.92 -6.58
C GLU A 173 -38.49 -0.02 -6.24
N LEU A 174 -37.49 0.03 -7.13
CA LEU A 174 -36.36 0.95 -7.00
C LEU A 174 -36.75 2.40 -7.30
N LEU A 175 -37.72 2.62 -8.18
CA LEU A 175 -38.18 3.96 -8.57
C LEU A 175 -39.07 4.60 -7.50
N ASP A 176 -39.90 3.82 -6.81
CA ASP A 176 -40.70 4.31 -5.67
C ASP A 176 -39.80 4.75 -4.51
N TYR A 177 -38.69 4.05 -4.28
CA TYR A 177 -37.73 4.39 -3.22
C TYR A 177 -36.98 5.70 -3.48
N ILE A 178 -36.78 6.08 -4.76
CA ILE A 178 -36.12 7.33 -5.15
C ILE A 178 -37.10 8.50 -5.07
N ASN A 179 -38.40 8.27 -5.29
CA ASN A 179 -39.42 9.32 -5.35
C ASN A 179 -40.08 9.67 -4.01
N GLU A 180 -39.98 8.85 -2.96
CA GLU A 180 -40.51 9.17 -1.62
C GLU A 180 -39.48 9.87 -0.69
N GLY A 181 -38.54 10.62 -1.26
CA GLY A 181 -37.44 11.24 -0.55
C GLY A 181 -37.46 12.78 -0.49
N ASN A 182 -38.62 13.44 -0.36
CA ASN A 182 -38.64 14.83 0.08
C ASN A 182 -39.63 15.07 1.22
N ASP A 183 -39.04 15.50 2.33
CA ASP A 183 -39.57 16.06 3.57
C ASP A 183 -39.81 15.17 4.81
N THR A 184 -39.21 15.65 5.90
CA THR A 184 -39.32 15.31 7.34
C THR A 184 -38.49 14.14 7.97
N THR A 185 -37.62 14.53 8.91
CA THR A 185 -36.78 13.76 9.86
C THR A 185 -37.59 13.18 11.06
N PRO A 186 -36.96 12.57 12.10
CA PRO A 186 -36.61 11.16 12.29
C PRO A 186 -37.37 10.49 13.49
N ALA A 187 -37.81 9.22 13.41
CA ALA A 187 -38.23 8.49 14.63
C ALA A 187 -38.30 6.96 14.48
N ASP A 188 -37.75 6.30 15.51
CA ASP A 188 -37.93 4.92 15.98
C ASP A 188 -39.24 4.20 15.62
N VAL A 189 -39.14 2.97 15.11
CA VAL A 189 -40.10 1.89 15.42
C VAL A 189 -39.39 0.51 15.46
N PRO A 190 -39.44 -0.24 16.58
CA PRO A 190 -38.91 -1.61 16.66
C PRO A 190 -39.97 -2.64 16.18
N PRO A 191 -39.58 -3.80 15.61
CA PRO A 191 -40.57 -4.78 15.17
C PRO A 191 -41.15 -5.59 16.33
N LYS A 192 -42.48 -5.56 16.47
CA LYS A 192 -43.26 -6.38 17.39
C LYS A 192 -43.38 -7.84 16.91
N THR A 193 -43.24 -8.73 17.88
CA THR A 193 -43.46 -10.19 17.89
C THR A 193 -44.88 -10.64 17.52
N SER A 194 -45.01 -11.84 16.91
CA SER A 194 -45.99 -12.91 17.26
C SER A 194 -45.84 -14.10 16.29
N LYS A 195 -46.09 -15.39 16.56
CA LYS A 195 -46.29 -16.28 17.73
C LYS A 195 -46.53 -17.69 17.13
N LYS A 196 -46.06 -18.76 17.81
CA LYS A 196 -46.70 -20.09 18.08
C LYS A 196 -45.60 -21.16 18.14
N SER A 197 -45.21 -21.72 19.30
CA SER A 197 -45.90 -22.58 20.29
C SER A 197 -45.88 -24.08 19.94
N GLN A 198 -45.02 -24.86 20.62
CA GLN A 198 -45.41 -26.17 21.21
C GLN A 198 -44.38 -26.73 22.22
N LYS A 199 -44.61 -26.39 23.51
CA LYS A 199 -44.67 -27.24 24.72
C LYS A 199 -44.09 -28.68 24.66
N GLN A 200 -43.06 -28.97 25.48
CA GLN A 200 -43.13 -30.09 26.44
C GLN A 200 -42.13 -29.95 27.61
N LYS A 201 -42.63 -30.30 28.79
CA LYS A 201 -41.99 -30.30 30.11
C LYS A 201 -40.95 -31.42 30.22
N GLU A 202 -39.84 -31.20 30.93
CA GLU A 202 -39.47 -32.08 32.05
C GLU A 202 -38.55 -31.41 33.07
N LYS A 203 -38.70 -31.87 34.31
CA LYS A 203 -38.22 -31.32 35.58
C LYS A 203 -36.75 -31.67 35.88
N LYS A 204 -36.23 -30.93 36.87
CA LYS A 204 -35.52 -31.39 38.09
C LYS A 204 -34.00 -31.14 38.17
N LYS A 205 -33.70 -30.47 39.31
CA LYS A 205 -32.61 -30.70 40.28
C LYS A 205 -31.28 -29.97 39.98
N ARG A 206 -31.01 -28.92 40.77
CA ARG A 206 -30.28 -28.93 42.08
C ARG A 206 -28.78 -28.84 41.82
N LYS A 207 -28.12 -27.75 42.18
CA LYS A 207 -27.49 -27.45 43.49
C LYS A 207 -26.64 -26.20 43.21
N LYS A 208 -26.38 -25.26 44.11
CA LYS A 208 -26.80 -24.94 45.47
C LYS A 208 -26.30 -23.52 45.65
#